data_AF-Q9LAJ5-F1
#
_entry.id   AF-Q9LAJ5-F1
#
_cell.length_a   1.000
_cell.length_b   1.000
_cell.length_c   1.000
_cell.angle_alpha   90.00
_cell.angle_beta   90.00
_cell.angle_gamma   90.00
#
_symmetry.space_group_name_H-M   'P 1'
#
loop_
_entity.id
_entity.type
_entity.pdbx_description
1 polymer ?
#
loop_
_entity_poly.entity_id
_entity_poly.type
_entity_poly.pdbx_seq_one_letter_code
_entity_poly.pdbx_strand_id
1 'polypeptide(L)'
;NVNIKNFDIKELVVTTRVQSFGQYTIFGENIGDKSRIGVVSLQTGYSPAYSGGVTFKSGKKLVIDEIYHAPWNYFDARNVTDVEINKRILFGAPGNIAGKAGLMFNNLTLNSNASMDYGKDLDLTIQGHFTNNQGTMNLFVQDGRVATLNAGHQASMMFNNMIDNTTGFYKPLIRVNNAQNLTKNKEHVLVRARNIDYNLVGVQGASYDNISAS
;
A
#
# COMPACT_ATOMS: atom_id res chain seq x y z
N ASN A 1 21.06 1.93 13.17
CA ASN A 1 21.55 1.16 12.01
C ASN A 1 21.27 -0.31 12.30
N VAL A 2 20.63 -1.02 11.37
CA VAL A 2 20.29 -2.44 11.47
C VAL A 2 20.99 -3.16 10.32
N ASN A 3 21.99 -3.98 10.63
CA ASN A 3 22.78 -4.69 9.63
C ASN A 3 22.38 -6.17 9.66
N ILE A 4 21.35 -6.52 8.91
CA ILE A 4 20.78 -7.87 8.90
C ILE A 4 20.26 -8.23 7.50
N LYS A 5 20.34 -9.51 7.15
CA LYS A 5 19.83 -10.09 5.90
C LYS A 5 18.92 -11.28 6.24
N ASN A 6 17.84 -11.47 5.48
CA ASN A 6 16.90 -12.58 5.62
C ASN A 6 16.37 -12.74 7.06
N PHE A 7 15.69 -11.71 7.55
CA PHE A 7 15.16 -11.66 8.90
C PHE A 7 13.66 -11.98 8.95
N ASP A 8 13.18 -12.33 10.14
CA ASP A 8 11.76 -12.34 10.48
C ASP A 8 11.54 -11.51 11.75
N ILE A 9 10.99 -10.31 11.57
CA ILE A 9 10.68 -9.39 12.67
C ILE A 9 9.19 -9.48 12.94
N LYS A 10 8.81 -9.86 14.18
CA LYS A 10 7.40 -9.94 14.55
C LYS A 10 6.70 -8.57 14.47
N GLU A 11 7.33 -7.54 15.04
CA GLU A 11 6.79 -6.19 15.11
C GLU A 11 7.92 -5.16 15.01
N LEU A 12 7.74 -4.16 14.16
CA LEU A 12 8.61 -3.00 14.00
C LEU A 12 7.82 -1.74 14.37
N VAL A 13 8.11 -1.19 15.54
CA VAL A 13 7.57 0.11 15.98
C VAL A 13 8.55 1.22 15.59
N VAL A 14 8.10 2.13 14.74
CA VAL A 14 8.91 3.26 14.25
C VAL A 14 8.59 4.48 15.09
N THR A 15 9.39 4.69 16.13
CA THR A 15 9.27 5.84 17.04
C THR A 15 9.84 7.10 16.44
N THR A 16 9.50 8.26 17.02
CA THR A 16 10.09 9.53 16.64
C THR A 16 10.82 10.19 17.83
N ARG A 17 11.81 11.03 17.56
CA ARG A 17 12.55 11.81 18.56
C ARG A 17 12.35 13.31 18.33
N VAL A 18 11.77 13.98 19.31
CA VAL A 18 11.49 15.43 19.26
C VAL A 18 12.81 16.19 18.98
N GLN A 19 12.75 17.17 18.06
CA GLN A 19 13.84 18.10 17.69
C GLN A 19 15.07 17.53 16.95
N SER A 20 15.14 16.23 16.63
CA SER A 20 16.26 15.68 15.85
C SER A 20 15.91 15.52 14.37
N PHE A 21 16.37 16.46 13.54
CA PHE A 21 16.23 16.35 12.08
C PHE A 21 17.17 15.28 11.51
N GLY A 22 16.66 14.47 10.57
CA GLY A 22 17.50 13.53 9.82
C GLY A 22 17.90 12.25 10.57
N GLN A 23 17.31 11.99 11.74
CA GLN A 23 17.44 10.70 12.42
C GLN A 23 16.39 9.72 11.90
N TYR A 24 16.85 8.52 11.55
CA TYR A 24 16.00 7.44 11.05
C TYR A 24 16.63 6.08 11.33
N THR A 25 15.81 5.05 11.28
CA THR A 25 16.26 3.67 11.26
C THR A 25 16.66 3.33 9.84
N ILE A 26 17.90 2.86 9.66
CA ILE A 26 18.38 2.34 8.38
C ILE A 26 18.65 0.86 8.49
N PHE A 27 18.09 0.07 7.57
CA PHE A 27 18.55 -1.27 7.26
C PHE A 27 19.76 -1.12 6.33
N GLY A 28 20.95 -1.16 6.93
CA GLY A 28 22.22 -0.72 6.34
C GLY A 28 22.89 -1.72 5.42
N GLU A 29 22.28 -2.90 5.22
CA GLU A 29 22.76 -3.94 4.30
C GLU A 29 21.66 -4.39 3.35
N ASN A 30 22.04 -5.20 2.35
CA ASN A 30 21.07 -5.86 1.47
C ASN A 30 20.24 -6.86 2.28
N ILE A 31 18.92 -6.64 2.35
CA ILE A 31 18.01 -7.47 3.17
C ILE A 31 17.70 -8.84 2.54
N GLY A 32 18.13 -9.11 1.31
CA GLY A 32 17.85 -10.37 0.60
C GLY A 32 16.44 -10.45 0.03
N ASP A 33 15.91 -11.67 -0.05
CA ASP A 33 14.60 -12.00 -0.64
C ASP A 33 13.68 -12.83 0.27
N LYS A 34 14.14 -13.13 1.49
CA LYS A 34 13.39 -13.88 2.51
C LYS A 34 13.03 -13.03 3.73
N SER A 35 13.25 -11.72 3.66
CA SER A 35 12.99 -10.83 4.79
C SER A 35 11.50 -10.58 4.99
N ARG A 36 11.09 -10.60 6.25
CA ARG A 36 9.69 -10.49 6.66
C ARG A 36 9.52 -9.58 7.87
N ILE A 37 8.45 -8.81 7.88
CA ILE A 37 7.96 -8.09 9.06
C ILE A 37 6.50 -8.47 9.27
N GLY A 38 6.12 -8.92 10.47
CA GLY A 38 4.71 -9.13 10.81
C GLY A 38 3.96 -7.81 10.77
N VAL A 39 4.27 -6.92 11.70
CA VAL A 39 3.59 -5.62 11.83
C VAL A 39 4.59 -4.47 11.74
N VAL A 40 4.29 -3.47 10.92
CA VAL A 40 4.96 -2.16 10.94
C VAL A 40 3.99 -1.13 11.51
N SER A 41 4.39 -0.48 12.60
CA SER A 41 3.59 0.56 13.27
C SER A 41 4.37 1.86 13.30
N LEU A 42 3.96 2.83 12.47
CA LEU A 42 4.50 4.19 12.53
C LEU A 42 3.84 4.95 13.68
N GLN A 43 4.64 5.56 14.56
CA GLN A 43 4.12 6.51 15.53
C GLN A 43 3.99 7.89 14.89
N THR A 44 2.99 8.66 15.33
CA THR A 44 2.86 10.08 14.95
C THR A 44 4.16 10.82 15.25
N GLY A 45 4.71 11.48 14.24
CA GLY A 45 5.90 12.31 14.38
C GLY A 45 5.58 13.74 14.81
N TYR A 46 6.59 14.61 14.70
CA TYR A 46 6.50 16.00 15.14
C TYR A 46 6.35 16.94 13.94
N SER A 47 5.24 17.66 13.85
CA SER A 47 5.06 18.67 12.79
C SER A 47 6.02 19.85 12.97
N PRO A 48 6.64 20.41 11.90
CA PRO A 48 6.59 19.97 10.50
C PRO A 48 7.80 19.10 10.09
N ALA A 49 8.52 18.51 11.07
CA ALA A 49 9.85 17.94 10.91
C ALA A 49 9.87 16.40 10.87
N TYR A 50 10.77 15.83 10.07
CA TYR A 50 11.05 14.39 10.09
C TYR A 50 11.83 14.02 11.36
N SER A 51 11.10 13.58 12.38
CA SER A 51 11.68 13.10 13.64
C SER A 51 11.77 11.57 13.73
N GLY A 52 11.36 10.85 12.69
CA GLY A 52 11.47 9.39 12.61
C GLY A 52 11.21 8.86 11.20
N GLY A 53 11.65 7.64 10.96
CA GLY A 53 11.40 6.91 9.71
C GLY A 53 12.26 5.67 9.57
N VAL A 54 11.95 4.87 8.56
CA VAL A 54 12.72 3.68 8.16
C VAL A 54 13.15 3.83 6.72
N THR A 55 14.39 3.45 6.42
CA THR A 55 14.87 3.29 5.04
C THR A 55 15.71 2.03 4.89
N PHE A 56 15.86 1.57 3.65
CA PHE A 56 16.60 0.38 3.28
C PHE A 56 17.72 0.74 2.31
N LYS A 57 18.91 0.17 2.49
CA LYS A 57 20.01 0.31 1.53
C LYS A 57 19.70 -0.42 0.23
N SER A 58 19.28 -1.68 0.31
CA SER A 58 18.83 -2.47 -0.85
C SER A 58 18.10 -3.73 -0.41
N GLY A 59 17.35 -4.36 -1.32
CA GLY A 59 16.74 -5.66 -1.13
C GLY A 59 16.03 -6.14 -2.38
N LYS A 60 15.84 -7.45 -2.53
CA LYS A 60 15.04 -7.99 -3.62
C LYS A 60 13.57 -8.07 -3.21
N LYS A 61 13.27 -8.63 -2.04
CA LYS A 61 11.90 -8.81 -1.58
C LYS A 61 11.76 -8.58 -0.08
N LEU A 62 10.70 -7.88 0.30
CA LEU A 62 10.25 -7.72 1.68
C LEU A 62 8.76 -8.07 1.78
N VAL A 63 8.44 -9.03 2.63
CA VAL A 63 7.05 -9.38 2.95
C VAL A 63 6.63 -8.68 4.23
N ILE A 64 5.48 -8.03 4.22
CA ILE A 64 4.89 -7.39 5.40
C ILE A 64 3.46 -7.91 5.57
N ASP A 65 3.05 -8.30 6.77
CA ASP A 65 1.61 -8.62 6.94
C ASP A 65 0.78 -7.34 7.03
N GLU A 66 1.15 -6.45 7.96
CA GLU A 66 0.36 -5.28 8.32
C GLU A 66 1.22 -4.02 8.40
N ILE A 67 0.73 -2.90 7.84
CA ILE A 67 1.33 -1.57 7.97
C ILE A 67 0.29 -0.60 8.52
N TYR A 68 0.64 0.09 9.60
CA TYR A 68 -0.12 1.18 10.18
C TYR A 68 0.63 2.49 9.98
N HIS A 69 0.14 3.32 9.06
CA HIS A 69 0.72 4.62 8.77
C HIS A 69 0.25 5.69 9.76
N ALA A 70 1.16 6.59 10.14
CA ALA A 70 0.89 7.76 10.96
C ALA A 70 1.58 9.00 10.39
N PRO A 71 1.02 10.20 10.59
CA PRO A 71 1.57 11.43 10.02
C PRO A 71 2.96 11.75 10.58
N TRP A 72 3.75 12.48 9.77
CA TRP A 72 5.09 12.99 10.13
C TRP A 72 6.15 11.91 10.41
N ASN A 73 5.92 10.71 9.89
CA ASN A 73 6.82 9.57 9.93
C ASN A 73 6.82 8.91 8.56
N TYR A 74 7.82 8.09 8.25
CA TYR A 74 7.90 7.48 6.93
C TYR A 74 8.47 6.07 6.92
N PHE A 75 8.07 5.31 5.91
CA PHE A 75 8.60 4.01 5.55
C PHE A 75 9.07 4.04 4.09
N ASP A 76 10.38 4.12 3.89
CA ASP A 76 11.02 4.28 2.59
C ASP A 76 11.65 2.96 2.12
N ALA A 77 10.87 2.15 1.40
CA ALA A 77 11.29 0.89 0.80
C ALA A 77 11.52 1.01 -0.72
N ARG A 78 11.83 2.21 -1.23
CA ARG A 78 12.14 2.42 -2.67
C ARG A 78 13.37 1.66 -3.16
N ASN A 79 14.29 1.30 -2.26
CA ASN A 79 15.46 0.49 -2.61
C ASN A 79 15.24 -1.02 -2.45
N VAL A 80 14.03 -1.44 -2.08
CA VAL A 80 13.62 -2.86 -2.11
C VAL A 80 12.83 -3.08 -3.38
N THR A 81 13.25 -4.01 -4.24
CA THR A 81 12.63 -4.22 -5.54
C THR A 81 11.13 -4.50 -5.41
N ASP A 82 10.75 -5.49 -4.60
CA ASP A 82 9.36 -5.90 -4.41
C ASP A 82 8.96 -5.89 -2.94
N VAL A 83 7.86 -5.19 -2.63
CA VAL A 83 7.19 -5.28 -1.33
C VAL A 83 5.83 -5.94 -1.50
N GLU A 84 5.56 -6.94 -0.66
CA GLU A 84 4.31 -7.69 -0.64
C GLU A 84 3.58 -7.50 0.69
N ILE A 85 2.29 -7.19 0.63
CA ILE A 85 1.41 -7.06 1.79
C ILE A 85 0.48 -8.26 1.87
N ASN A 86 0.53 -9.01 2.97
CA ASN A 86 -0.31 -10.19 3.14
C ASN A 86 -1.67 -9.92 3.77
N LYS A 87 -1.81 -8.85 4.57
CA LYS A 87 -3.06 -8.61 5.32
C LYS A 87 -3.59 -7.20 5.17
N ARG A 88 -2.82 -6.16 5.49
CA ARG A 88 -3.39 -4.81 5.52
C ARG A 88 -2.38 -3.67 5.40
N ILE A 89 -2.76 -2.60 4.71
CA ILE A 89 -2.24 -1.26 4.93
C ILE A 89 -3.39 -0.38 5.43
N LEU A 90 -3.19 0.31 6.57
CA LEU A 90 -4.10 1.31 7.08
C LEU A 90 -3.44 2.69 7.05
N PHE A 91 -4.00 3.60 6.26
CA PHE A 91 -3.56 4.99 6.20
C PHE A 91 -4.26 5.85 7.26
N GLY A 92 -3.48 6.39 8.20
CA GLY A 92 -3.86 7.56 8.98
C GLY A 92 -3.84 8.85 8.15
N ALA A 93 -4.17 9.98 8.79
CA ALA A 93 -4.05 11.30 8.16
C ALA A 93 -2.62 11.54 7.63
N PRO A 94 -2.46 12.21 6.47
CA PRO A 94 -1.14 12.45 5.89
C PRO A 94 -0.33 13.39 6.79
N GLY A 95 0.99 13.19 6.78
CA GLY A 95 1.91 14.17 7.35
C GLY A 95 2.03 15.40 6.46
N ASN A 96 1.92 15.26 5.13
CA ASN A 96 2.25 16.32 4.16
C ASN A 96 3.67 16.86 4.37
N ILE A 97 4.65 16.02 4.04
CA ILE A 97 6.05 16.35 4.21
C ILE A 97 6.67 16.71 2.86
N ALA A 98 7.39 17.83 2.80
CA ALA A 98 7.93 18.33 1.53
C ALA A 98 8.87 17.29 0.89
N GLY A 99 8.54 16.87 -0.33
CA GLY A 99 9.36 15.95 -1.14
C GLY A 99 9.34 14.48 -0.74
N LYS A 100 8.54 14.04 0.26
CA LYS A 100 8.38 12.62 0.60
C LYS A 100 6.93 12.28 0.93
N ALA A 101 6.57 11.04 0.61
CA ALA A 101 5.35 10.43 1.11
C ALA A 101 5.61 9.63 2.40
N GLY A 102 4.56 9.40 3.19
CA GLY A 102 4.59 8.57 4.39
C GLY A 102 4.96 7.12 4.09
N LEU A 103 4.40 6.53 3.03
CA LEU A 103 4.82 5.22 2.53
C LEU A 103 5.39 5.34 1.12
N MET A 104 6.56 4.74 0.88
CA MET A 104 7.23 4.81 -0.43
C MET A 104 7.77 3.44 -0.83
N PHE A 105 7.43 2.99 -2.04
CA PHE A 105 7.81 1.67 -2.55
C PHE A 105 8.36 1.76 -3.98
N ASN A 106 9.20 0.81 -4.36
CA ASN A 106 9.52 0.57 -5.76
C ASN A 106 8.32 -0.13 -6.43
N ASN A 107 8.14 -1.42 -6.15
CA ASN A 107 6.93 -2.17 -6.49
C ASN A 107 6.16 -2.50 -5.22
N LEU A 108 4.83 -2.46 -5.30
CA LEU A 108 3.93 -2.81 -4.21
C LEU A 108 2.88 -3.83 -4.68
N THR A 109 2.79 -4.95 -3.98
CA THR A 109 1.78 -5.98 -4.21
C THR A 109 0.88 -6.13 -2.98
N LEU A 110 -0.43 -6.03 -3.18
CA LEU A 110 -1.43 -6.54 -2.23
C LEU A 110 -1.69 -8.00 -2.58
N ASN A 111 -1.35 -8.92 -1.69
CA ASN A 111 -1.63 -10.34 -1.87
C ASN A 111 -3.12 -10.65 -1.66
N SER A 112 -3.51 -11.89 -1.95
CA SER A 112 -4.89 -12.35 -1.83
C SER A 112 -5.42 -12.08 -0.44
N ASN A 113 -6.59 -11.45 -0.37
CA ASN A 113 -7.25 -11.04 0.87
C ASN A 113 -6.59 -9.92 1.67
N ALA A 114 -5.50 -9.33 1.19
CA ALA A 114 -4.98 -8.10 1.77
C ALA A 114 -5.95 -6.92 1.52
N SER A 115 -5.98 -5.96 2.44
CA SER A 115 -6.69 -4.70 2.26
C SER A 115 -5.77 -3.49 2.23
N MET A 116 -6.20 -2.43 1.56
CA MET A 116 -5.58 -1.11 1.63
C MET A 116 -6.64 -0.07 1.92
N ASP A 117 -6.57 0.54 3.10
CA ASP A 117 -7.62 1.39 3.66
C ASP A 117 -7.15 2.86 3.67
N TYR A 118 -7.81 3.75 2.91
CA TYR A 118 -7.41 5.16 2.80
C TYR A 118 -8.56 6.12 2.50
N GLY A 119 -8.39 7.41 2.84
CA GLY A 119 -9.42 8.45 2.73
C GLY A 119 -9.28 9.38 1.53
N LYS A 120 -9.59 10.67 1.73
CA LYS A 120 -9.43 11.73 0.70
C LYS A 120 -7.98 12.09 0.39
N ASP A 121 -7.08 11.78 1.31
CA ASP A 121 -5.65 12.01 1.17
C ASP A 121 -4.92 10.67 1.33
N LEU A 122 -3.96 10.41 0.44
CA LEU A 122 -3.19 9.16 0.37
C LEU A 122 -1.71 9.50 0.32
N ASP A 123 -1.02 9.22 1.43
CA ASP A 123 0.40 9.53 1.61
C ASP A 123 1.28 8.38 1.10
N LEU A 124 1.20 8.12 -0.22
CA LEU A 124 1.81 6.95 -0.88
C LEU A 124 2.54 7.34 -2.16
N THR A 125 3.77 6.83 -2.33
CA THR A 125 4.49 6.83 -3.61
C THR A 125 4.82 5.41 -4.05
N ILE A 126 4.49 5.07 -5.29
CA ILE A 126 4.91 3.82 -5.93
C ILE A 126 5.67 4.19 -7.22
N GLN A 127 6.98 3.91 -7.26
CA GLN A 127 7.83 4.30 -8.40
C GLN A 127 7.63 3.40 -9.62
N GLY A 128 7.44 2.10 -9.38
CA GLY A 128 7.28 1.07 -10.39
C GLY A 128 5.83 0.60 -10.47
N HIS A 129 5.64 -0.69 -10.20
CA HIS A 129 4.38 -1.38 -10.41
C HIS A 129 3.53 -1.45 -9.14
N PHE A 130 2.22 -1.34 -9.31
CA PHE A 130 1.24 -1.71 -8.31
C PHE A 130 0.51 -2.98 -8.75
N THR A 131 0.44 -3.99 -7.89
CA THR A 131 -0.32 -5.21 -8.16
C THR A 131 -1.36 -5.42 -7.06
N ASN A 132 -2.63 -5.43 -7.43
CA ASN A 132 -3.69 -5.92 -6.56
C ASN A 132 -4.01 -7.37 -6.95
N ASN A 133 -3.42 -8.34 -6.24
CA ASN A 133 -3.65 -9.76 -6.46
C ASN A 133 -4.79 -10.25 -5.57
N GLN A 134 -6.04 -10.03 -5.98
CA GLN A 134 -7.25 -10.47 -5.24
C GLN A 134 -7.40 -9.85 -3.83
N GLY A 135 -6.76 -8.70 -3.61
CA GLY A 135 -6.96 -7.83 -2.45
C GLY A 135 -8.09 -6.83 -2.68
N THR A 136 -8.35 -5.99 -1.68
CA THR A 136 -9.41 -4.96 -1.74
C THR A 136 -8.87 -3.59 -1.30
N MET A 137 -9.03 -2.58 -2.15
CA MET A 137 -8.82 -1.19 -1.78
C MET A 137 -10.11 -0.61 -1.19
N ASN A 138 -10.08 -0.19 0.07
CA ASN A 138 -11.20 0.43 0.77
C ASN A 138 -11.01 1.95 0.82
N LEU A 139 -11.79 2.67 0.03
CA LEU A 139 -11.70 4.11 -0.12
C LEU A 139 -12.81 4.76 0.71
N PHE A 140 -12.44 5.59 1.68
CA PHE A 140 -13.39 6.27 2.55
C PHE A 140 -13.64 7.69 2.04
N VAL A 141 -14.88 7.96 1.62
CA VAL A 141 -15.26 9.29 1.14
C VAL A 141 -15.18 10.30 2.28
N GLN A 142 -14.40 11.36 2.06
CA GLN A 142 -14.24 12.49 2.96
C GLN A 142 -14.22 13.77 2.12
N ASP A 143 -14.87 14.83 2.59
CA ASP A 143 -15.00 16.10 1.87
C ASP A 143 -15.46 15.93 0.40
N GLY A 144 -16.37 14.99 0.18
CA GLY A 144 -16.95 14.70 -1.13
C GLY A 144 -16.02 14.03 -2.14
N ARG A 145 -14.84 13.54 -1.73
CA ARG A 145 -13.85 12.92 -2.62
C ARG A 145 -13.14 11.72 -1.97
N VAL A 146 -12.34 11.05 -2.78
CA VAL A 146 -11.37 10.02 -2.39
C VAL A 146 -10.02 10.32 -3.03
N ALA A 147 -8.94 9.80 -2.48
CA ALA A 147 -7.61 9.95 -3.09
C ALA A 147 -7.45 9.03 -4.32
N THR A 148 -6.64 9.48 -5.27
CA THR A 148 -6.17 8.65 -6.39
C THR A 148 -4.93 7.86 -5.97
N LEU A 149 -4.92 6.55 -6.17
CA LEU A 149 -3.69 5.75 -6.12
C LEU A 149 -2.91 5.97 -7.43
N ASN A 150 -1.63 6.34 -7.30
CA ASN A 150 -0.76 6.56 -8.46
C ASN A 150 0.35 5.49 -8.49
N ALA A 151 0.44 4.75 -9.59
CA ALA A 151 1.55 3.86 -9.89
C ALA A 151 2.43 4.48 -10.98
N GLY A 152 3.74 4.52 -10.76
CA GLY A 152 4.68 5.15 -11.71
C GLY A 152 4.79 4.44 -13.06
N HIS A 153 4.46 3.14 -13.11
CA HIS A 153 4.48 2.33 -14.33
C HIS A 153 3.13 1.68 -14.63
N GLN A 154 2.88 0.45 -14.18
CA GLN A 154 1.66 -0.30 -14.46
C GLN A 154 0.90 -0.61 -13.18
N ALA A 155 -0.42 -0.65 -13.26
CA ALA A 155 -1.28 -1.22 -12.24
C ALA A 155 -1.89 -2.54 -12.74
N SER A 156 -1.70 -3.64 -12.01
CA SER A 156 -2.29 -4.94 -12.33
C SER A 156 -3.41 -5.27 -11.36
N MET A 157 -4.61 -5.50 -11.88
CA MET A 157 -5.84 -5.78 -11.15
C MET A 157 -6.23 -7.23 -11.39
N MET A 158 -5.90 -8.12 -10.45
CA MET A 158 -6.15 -9.56 -10.58
C MET A 158 -7.35 -9.98 -9.73
N PHE A 159 -8.28 -10.71 -10.32
CA PHE A 159 -9.53 -11.14 -9.68
C PHE A 159 -9.85 -12.59 -10.02
N ASN A 160 -10.77 -13.20 -9.26
CA ASN A 160 -11.29 -14.54 -9.50
C ASN A 160 -12.81 -14.51 -9.58
N ASN A 161 -13.41 -15.65 -9.91
CA ASN A 161 -14.86 -15.83 -9.99
C ASN A 161 -15.44 -16.56 -8.77
N MET A 162 -14.74 -16.54 -7.63
CA MET A 162 -15.29 -17.05 -6.39
C MET A 162 -16.37 -16.09 -5.88
N ILE A 163 -17.56 -16.64 -5.63
CA ILE A 163 -18.66 -15.93 -5.01
C ILE A 163 -18.42 -15.89 -3.50
N ASP A 164 -18.47 -14.70 -2.92
CA ASP A 164 -18.48 -14.54 -1.47
C ASP A 164 -19.85 -14.95 -0.93
N ASN A 165 -19.88 -15.98 -0.09
CA ASN A 165 -21.12 -16.57 0.45
C ASN A 165 -21.92 -15.61 1.35
N THR A 166 -21.29 -14.56 1.88
CA THR A 166 -21.96 -13.57 2.73
C THR A 166 -22.75 -12.58 1.88
N THR A 167 -22.16 -12.18 0.74
CA THR A 167 -22.76 -11.16 -0.14
C THR A 167 -23.53 -11.74 -1.32
N GLY A 168 -23.29 -13.01 -1.67
CA GLY A 168 -23.80 -13.63 -2.88
C GLY A 168 -23.18 -13.05 -4.17
N PHE A 169 -22.05 -12.36 -4.08
CA PHE A 169 -21.41 -11.68 -5.20
C PHE A 169 -19.88 -11.88 -5.23
N TYR A 170 -19.24 -11.53 -6.34
CA TYR A 170 -17.77 -11.55 -6.43
C TYR A 170 -17.14 -10.57 -5.45
N LYS A 171 -15.97 -10.94 -4.94
CA LYS A 171 -15.20 -10.06 -4.06
C LYS A 171 -14.72 -8.82 -4.83
N PRO A 172 -15.01 -7.60 -4.36
CA PRO A 172 -14.59 -6.38 -5.05
C PRO A 172 -13.09 -6.12 -4.90
N LEU A 173 -12.46 -5.67 -5.99
CA LEU A 173 -11.09 -5.13 -5.95
C LEU A 173 -11.03 -3.72 -5.33
N ILE A 174 -12.11 -2.96 -5.46
CA ILE A 174 -12.24 -1.58 -4.96
C ILE A 174 -13.61 -1.42 -4.31
N ARG A 175 -13.62 -0.90 -3.09
CA ARG A 175 -14.84 -0.56 -2.34
C ARG A 175 -14.79 0.91 -1.97
N VAL A 176 -15.75 1.70 -2.46
CA VAL A 176 -15.93 3.10 -2.05
C VAL A 176 -16.97 3.17 -0.94
N ASN A 177 -16.50 3.37 0.29
CA ASN A 177 -17.34 3.51 1.47
C ASN A 177 -17.93 4.92 1.56
N ASN A 178 -19.21 4.98 1.94
CA ASN A 178 -19.99 6.23 1.99
C ASN A 178 -20.09 6.94 0.61
N ALA A 179 -20.22 6.16 -0.47
CA ALA A 179 -20.30 6.69 -1.83
C ALA A 179 -21.43 7.72 -2.04
N GLN A 180 -22.50 7.66 -1.23
CA GLN A 180 -23.58 8.66 -1.25
C GLN A 180 -23.10 10.09 -0.94
N ASN A 181 -21.94 10.23 -0.29
CA ASN A 181 -21.35 11.52 0.07
C ASN A 181 -20.43 12.08 -1.02
N LEU A 182 -20.20 11.37 -2.14
CA LEU A 182 -19.36 11.88 -3.22
C LEU A 182 -19.99 13.13 -3.85
N THR A 183 -19.13 14.10 -4.20
CA THR A 183 -19.55 15.24 -5.01
C THR A 183 -20.07 14.74 -6.35
N LYS A 184 -21.35 14.99 -6.62
CA LYS A 184 -22.01 14.57 -7.86
C LYS A 184 -21.49 15.36 -9.06
N ASN A 185 -21.68 14.79 -10.25
CA ASN A 185 -21.33 15.42 -11.53
C ASN A 185 -19.85 15.83 -11.62
N LYS A 186 -18.98 15.07 -10.94
CA LYS A 186 -17.54 15.26 -10.91
C LYS A 186 -16.86 13.91 -11.09
N GLU A 187 -15.79 13.90 -11.87
CA GLU A 187 -14.93 12.72 -12.01
C GLU A 187 -14.16 12.48 -10.70
N HIS A 188 -14.17 11.23 -10.24
CA HIS A 188 -13.37 10.77 -9.10
C HIS A 188 -12.39 9.71 -9.60
N VAL A 189 -11.15 10.10 -9.87
CA VAL A 189 -10.10 9.20 -10.35
C VAL A 189 -9.61 8.31 -9.20
N LEU A 190 -9.81 7.00 -9.31
CA LEU A 190 -9.46 6.05 -8.25
C LEU A 190 -8.03 5.53 -8.37
N VAL A 191 -7.62 5.22 -9.60
CA VAL A 191 -6.30 4.66 -9.93
C VAL A 191 -5.76 5.36 -11.17
N ARG A 192 -4.47 5.70 -11.16
CA ARG A 192 -3.73 6.25 -12.30
C ARG A 192 -2.42 5.50 -12.46
N ALA A 193 -2.18 5.02 -13.67
CA ALA A 193 -0.94 4.36 -14.09
C ALA A 193 -0.74 4.60 -15.60
N ARG A 194 0.41 4.21 -16.16
CA ARG A 194 0.63 4.26 -17.62
C ARG A 194 -0.26 3.25 -18.34
N ASN A 195 -0.36 2.04 -17.76
CA ASN A 195 -1.23 0.96 -18.20
C ASN A 195 -1.95 0.37 -16.98
N ILE A 196 -3.20 -0.06 -17.15
CA ILE A 196 -3.96 -0.78 -16.14
C ILE A 196 -4.41 -2.11 -16.74
N ASP A 197 -3.86 -3.21 -16.23
CA ASP A 197 -4.14 -4.56 -16.73
C ASP A 197 -5.16 -5.24 -15.82
N TYR A 198 -6.12 -5.94 -16.41
CA TYR A 198 -7.14 -6.70 -15.70
C TYR A 198 -6.97 -8.18 -16.01
N ASN A 199 -6.73 -8.99 -14.98
CA ASN A 199 -6.37 -10.40 -15.15
C ASN A 199 -7.29 -11.29 -14.32
N LEU A 200 -8.05 -12.16 -15.00
CA LEU A 200 -8.76 -13.26 -14.35
C LEU A 200 -7.76 -14.35 -13.98
N VAL A 201 -7.53 -14.55 -12.69
CA VAL A 201 -6.77 -15.70 -12.19
C VAL A 201 -7.74 -16.86 -12.00
N GLY A 202 -7.64 -17.85 -12.90
CA GLY A 202 -8.55 -18.99 -12.93
C GLY A 202 -8.53 -19.77 -11.62
N VAL A 203 -9.72 -20.14 -11.16
CA VAL A 203 -9.91 -21.18 -10.15
C VAL A 203 -10.23 -22.48 -10.89
N GLN A 204 -9.64 -23.61 -10.46
CA GLN A 204 -9.91 -24.91 -11.07
C GLN A 204 -11.43 -25.18 -11.13
N GLY A 205 -11.94 -25.49 -12.32
CA GLY A 205 -13.33 -25.89 -12.55
C GLY A 205 -14.30 -24.75 -12.91
N ALA A 206 -13.83 -23.52 -13.05
CA ALA A 206 -14.69 -22.39 -13.35
C ALA A 206 -14.71 -22.04 -14.87
N SER A 207 -15.89 -21.84 -15.42
CA SER A 207 -16.08 -21.42 -16.83
C SER A 207 -15.53 -20.02 -17.04
N TYR A 208 -14.81 -19.81 -18.14
CA TYR A 208 -14.34 -18.49 -18.55
C TYR A 208 -15.45 -17.82 -19.37
N ASP A 209 -15.98 -16.71 -18.88
CA ASP A 209 -16.93 -15.92 -19.65
C ASP A 209 -16.20 -15.15 -20.76
N ASN A 210 -16.77 -15.14 -21.97
CA ASN A 210 -16.31 -14.29 -23.07
C ASN A 210 -16.81 -12.85 -22.85
N ILE A 211 -16.26 -12.18 -21.83
CA ILE A 211 -16.52 -10.77 -21.56
C ILE A 211 -15.20 -10.03 -21.77
N SER A 212 -15.03 -9.40 -22.92
CA SER A 212 -13.92 -8.49 -23.20
C SER A 212 -14.34 -7.04 -22.95
N ALA A 213 -13.46 -6.24 -22.37
CA ALA A 213 -13.61 -4.79 -22.39
C ALA A 213 -13.37 -4.28 -23.82
N SER A 214 -14.31 -3.48 -24.34
CA SER A 214 -14.21 -2.77 -25.62
C SER A 214 -13.25 -1.58 -25.55
#